data_AF-A0A3D3TGX6-F1
#
_entry.id   AF-A0A3D3TGX6-F1
#
_cell.length_a   1.000
_cell.length_b   1.000
_cell.length_c   1.000
_cell.angle_alpha   90.00
_cell.angle_beta   90.00
_cell.angle_gamma   90.00
#
_symmetry.space_group_name_H-M   'P 1'
#
loop_
_entity.id
_entity.type
_entity.pdbx_description
1 polymer ?
#
loop_
_entity_poly.entity_id
_entity_poly.type
_entity_poly.pdbx_seq_one_letter_code
_entity_poly.pdbx_strand_id
1 'polypeptide(L)'
;MKQNSLFFILLFGLLLSGCNNDNNEKPLNFSESKVQMRFVIPSFERSGAAQQAAVFTGRSIHWFDETTGEIKFQDPPESSAMILAALKEADHIDFYLGEEKLFSAKVRSQIHSDYYNDVTLYVDFGQQKYYIKDGYPPLDESQKDSPAQKERDENWENIKNGYQKLIDQLRREDRIR
;
A
#
# COMPACT_ATOMS: atom_id res chain seq x y z
N MET A 1 -43.00 10.79 -64.97
CA MET A 1 -44.14 10.94 -64.05
C MET A 1 -44.73 9.57 -63.73
N LYS A 2 -44.56 9.09 -62.50
CA LYS A 2 -45.52 8.23 -61.78
C LYS A 2 -45.16 8.32 -60.30
N GLN A 3 -46.14 8.74 -59.52
CA GLN A 3 -46.11 9.07 -58.10
C GLN A 3 -46.76 7.92 -57.32
N ASN A 4 -46.41 7.82 -56.04
CA ASN A 4 -47.09 7.10 -54.95
C ASN A 4 -46.89 5.57 -54.94
N SER A 5 -46.78 4.88 -53.80
CA SER A 5 -47.21 5.23 -52.45
C SER A 5 -46.33 4.55 -51.40
N LEU A 6 -46.16 5.22 -50.26
CA LEU A 6 -45.63 4.71 -49.00
C LEU A 6 -46.30 3.40 -48.58
N PHE A 7 -45.51 2.44 -48.12
CA PHE A 7 -45.89 1.55 -47.03
C PHE A 7 -44.74 1.46 -46.03
N PHE A 8 -44.95 2.12 -44.90
CA PHE A 8 -44.17 2.01 -43.67
C PHE A 8 -44.34 0.59 -43.11
N ILE A 9 -43.27 -0.19 -43.02
CA ILE A 9 -43.20 -1.29 -42.04
C ILE A 9 -41.85 -1.16 -41.31
N LEU A 10 -41.95 -0.55 -40.13
CA LEU A 10 -40.99 -0.67 -39.04
C LEU A 10 -40.70 -2.17 -38.80
N LEU A 11 -39.42 -2.54 -38.86
CA LEU A 11 -38.93 -3.69 -38.10
C LEU A 11 -37.71 -3.22 -37.30
N PHE A 12 -38.01 -2.53 -36.20
CA PHE A 12 -37.09 -2.30 -35.11
C PHE A 12 -37.19 -3.52 -34.18
N GLY A 13 -36.07 -4.21 -33.98
CA GLY A 13 -35.93 -5.36 -33.09
C GLY A 13 -34.46 -5.73 -33.04
N LEU A 14 -33.62 -4.88 -32.42
CA LEU A 14 -33.22 -5.00 -31.01
C LEU A 14 -32.96 -6.45 -30.60
N LEU A 15 -31.76 -6.93 -30.92
CA LEU A 15 -31.07 -7.97 -30.15
C LEU A 15 -29.60 -7.58 -29.99
N LEU A 16 -29.37 -6.43 -29.35
CA LEU A 16 -28.20 -6.27 -28.49
C LEU A 16 -28.60 -6.83 -27.12
N SER A 17 -28.63 -8.15 -27.00
CA SER A 17 -28.49 -8.82 -25.69
C SER A 17 -26.99 -8.68 -25.35
N GLY A 18 -26.56 -7.87 -24.40
CA GLY A 18 -27.15 -7.75 -23.06
C GLY A 18 -26.53 -8.81 -22.16
N CYS A 19 -25.20 -8.83 -22.03
CA CYS A 19 -24.59 -9.30 -20.79
C CYS A 19 -24.77 -8.16 -19.79
N ASN A 20 -25.89 -8.20 -19.07
CA ASN A 20 -25.98 -7.58 -17.76
C ASN A 20 -24.94 -8.26 -16.87
N ASN A 21 -23.74 -7.69 -16.82
CA ASN A 21 -23.08 -7.63 -15.53
C ASN A 21 -23.51 -6.31 -14.93
N ASP A 22 -24.56 -6.37 -14.11
CA ASP A 22 -24.80 -5.40 -13.06
C ASP A 22 -23.66 -5.53 -12.04
N ASN A 23 -22.44 -5.24 -12.48
CA ASN A 23 -21.38 -4.85 -11.59
C ASN A 23 -21.69 -3.39 -11.25
N ASN A 24 -22.64 -3.19 -10.33
CA ASN A 24 -22.72 -1.98 -9.52
C ASN A 24 -21.47 -1.88 -8.61
N GLU A 25 -20.29 -2.10 -9.18
CA GLU A 25 -19.09 -1.52 -8.64
C GLU A 25 -19.19 -0.05 -9.00
N LYS A 26 -19.62 0.73 -8.00
CA LYS A 26 -19.46 2.18 -7.98
C LYS A 26 -18.11 2.48 -8.62
N PRO A 27 -18.03 3.26 -9.72
CA PRO A 27 -16.75 3.58 -10.32
C PRO A 27 -15.88 4.14 -9.20
N LEU A 28 -14.80 3.42 -8.88
CA LEU A 28 -13.80 3.88 -7.93
C LEU A 28 -13.44 5.29 -8.41
N ASN A 29 -13.75 6.30 -7.60
CA ASN A 29 -13.35 7.65 -7.89
C ASN A 29 -11.82 7.65 -7.75
N PHE A 30 -11.12 7.36 -8.86
CA PHE A 30 -9.67 7.31 -9.00
C PHE A 30 -9.07 8.73 -8.91
N SER A 31 -9.44 9.48 -7.89
CA SER A 31 -8.76 10.72 -7.51
C SER A 31 -7.32 10.36 -7.15
N GLU A 32 -6.37 11.08 -7.73
CA GLU A 32 -4.93 10.84 -7.65
C GLU A 32 -4.47 10.69 -6.19
N SER A 33 -4.29 9.45 -5.74
CA SER A 33 -3.75 9.15 -4.40
C SER A 33 -2.39 9.84 -4.24
N LYS A 34 -2.28 10.75 -3.27
CA LYS A 34 -1.04 11.51 -3.02
C LYS A 34 0.00 10.75 -2.20
N VAL A 35 -0.40 9.64 -1.59
CA VAL A 35 0.53 8.77 -0.86
C VAL A 35 1.53 8.18 -1.85
N GLN A 36 2.80 8.13 -1.47
CA GLN A 36 3.84 7.39 -2.18
C GLN A 36 4.68 6.62 -1.16
N MET A 37 5.12 5.44 -1.55
CA MET A 37 6.05 4.61 -0.81
C MET A 37 7.27 4.37 -1.70
N ARG A 38 8.46 4.61 -1.15
CA ARG A 38 9.71 4.46 -1.90
C ARG A 38 10.60 3.45 -1.19
N PHE A 39 10.97 2.39 -1.89
CA PHE A 39 11.91 1.40 -1.36
C PHE A 39 13.34 1.90 -1.53
N VAL A 40 14.10 1.83 -0.43
CA VAL A 40 15.53 2.13 -0.44
C VAL A 40 16.29 0.82 -0.29
N ILE A 41 16.92 0.40 -1.39
CA ILE A 41 17.81 -0.76 -1.41
C ILE A 41 19.23 -0.25 -1.12
N PRO A 42 19.92 -0.78 -0.10
CA PRO A 42 21.35 -0.54 0.06
C PRO A 42 22.05 -1.17 -1.15
N SER A 43 22.62 -0.32 -2.02
CA SER A 43 23.36 -0.81 -3.17
C SER A 43 24.54 -1.66 -2.68
N PHE A 44 24.57 -2.93 -3.07
CA PHE A 44 25.83 -3.65 -3.05
C PHE A 44 26.77 -2.90 -4.01
N GLU A 45 27.92 -2.49 -3.50
CA GLU A 45 28.85 -1.53 -4.09
C GLU A 45 28.96 -1.59 -5.63
N ARG A 46 28.23 -0.72 -6.32
CA ARG A 46 28.62 -0.20 -7.63
C ARG A 46 28.00 1.18 -7.79
N SER A 47 28.84 2.20 -7.62
CA SER A 47 28.55 3.63 -7.77
C SER A 47 27.57 4.26 -6.76
N GLY A 48 28.09 4.65 -5.59
CA GLY A 48 27.92 5.97 -4.92
C GLY A 48 26.53 6.59 -4.66
N ALA A 49 25.43 5.99 -5.11
CA ALA A 49 24.08 6.45 -4.89
C ALA A 49 23.23 5.26 -4.44
N ALA A 50 22.47 5.43 -3.35
CA ALA A 50 21.38 4.50 -3.04
C ALA A 50 20.41 4.51 -4.24
N GLN A 51 20.23 3.37 -4.90
CA GLN A 51 19.23 3.25 -5.94
C GLN A 51 17.85 3.17 -5.27
N GLN A 52 16.99 4.17 -5.50
CA GLN A 52 15.57 4.09 -5.16
C GLN A 52 14.96 3.02 -6.07
N ALA A 53 14.61 1.89 -5.49
CA ALA A 53 14.44 0.67 -6.27
C ALA A 53 13.01 0.43 -6.78
N ALA A 54 12.03 1.10 -6.19
CA ALA A 54 10.66 1.13 -6.71
C ALA A 54 9.87 2.23 -6.00
N VAL A 55 9.12 3.02 -6.77
CA VAL A 55 8.13 3.95 -6.26
C VAL A 55 6.75 3.30 -6.38
N PHE A 56 6.17 2.95 -5.25
CA PHE A 56 4.78 2.52 -5.18
C PHE A 56 3.92 3.75 -4.88
N THR A 57 3.02 4.07 -5.78
CA THR A 57 2.00 5.08 -5.46
C THR A 57 1.00 4.48 -4.50
N GLY A 58 0.29 5.32 -3.74
CA GLY A 58 -0.74 4.87 -2.82
C GLY A 58 -1.82 4.08 -3.53
N ARG A 59 -2.03 4.22 -4.85
CA ARG A 59 -2.86 3.29 -5.67
C ARG A 59 -2.56 1.80 -5.42
N SER A 60 -1.35 1.47 -5.03
CA SER A 60 -0.93 0.10 -4.72
C SER A 60 -1.55 -0.44 -3.43
N ILE A 61 -1.99 0.41 -2.50
CA ILE A 61 -2.58 0.05 -1.20
C ILE A 61 -4.08 -0.22 -1.38
N HIS A 62 -4.58 -1.44 -1.39
CA HIS A 62 -6.04 -1.64 -1.40
C HIS A 62 -6.68 -0.98 -0.17
N TRP A 63 -6.21 -1.33 1.02
CA TRP A 63 -6.70 -0.78 2.28
C TRP A 63 -5.61 -0.81 3.35
N PHE A 64 -5.84 -0.06 4.42
CA PHE A 64 -5.02 -0.02 5.62
C PHE A 64 -5.91 -0.20 6.85
N ASP A 65 -5.54 -1.16 7.70
CA ASP A 65 -6.23 -1.39 8.97
C ASP A 65 -5.54 -0.53 10.04
N GLU A 66 -6.24 0.50 10.52
CA GLU A 66 -5.65 1.48 11.46
C GLU A 66 -5.41 0.90 12.87
N THR A 67 -6.05 -0.23 13.19
CA THR A 67 -5.92 -0.89 14.50
C THR A 67 -4.69 -1.79 14.54
N THR A 68 -4.44 -2.53 13.46
CA THR A 68 -3.36 -3.53 13.38
C THR A 68 -2.12 -3.03 12.64
N GLY A 69 -2.24 -1.93 11.90
CA GLY A 69 -1.21 -1.42 11.01
C GLY A 69 -1.04 -2.26 9.73
N GLU A 70 -1.98 -3.16 9.42
CA GLU A 70 -1.92 -4.01 8.22
C GLU A 70 -2.11 -3.18 6.94
N ILE A 71 -1.18 -3.31 6.01
CA ILE A 71 -1.28 -2.78 4.65
C ILE A 71 -1.64 -3.94 3.74
N LYS A 72 -2.83 -3.90 3.14
CA LYS A 72 -3.15 -4.77 2.02
C LYS A 72 -2.81 -4.04 0.73
N PHE A 73 -1.92 -4.61 -0.06
CA PHE A 73 -1.71 -4.16 -1.43
C PHE A 73 -2.79 -4.75 -2.34
N GLN A 74 -3.06 -4.12 -3.49
CA GLN A 74 -3.95 -4.68 -4.50
C GLN A 74 -3.42 -6.04 -4.98
N ASP A 75 -4.29 -7.06 -5.01
CA ASP A 75 -3.99 -8.43 -5.49
C ASP A 75 -3.86 -8.48 -7.05
N PRO A 76 -3.05 -9.37 -7.68
CA PRO A 76 -2.20 -8.97 -8.82
C PRO A 76 -2.15 -9.93 -10.04
N PRO A 77 -1.48 -9.53 -11.16
CA PRO A 77 -0.37 -10.37 -11.66
C PRO A 77 1.02 -9.72 -11.67
N GLU A 78 1.17 -8.40 -11.88
CA GLU A 78 2.51 -7.78 -12.05
C GLU A 78 3.04 -7.08 -10.78
N SER A 79 2.16 -6.54 -9.93
CA SER A 79 2.56 -5.73 -8.77
C SER A 79 3.12 -6.54 -7.60
N SER A 80 2.62 -7.74 -7.31
CA SER A 80 3.08 -8.52 -6.14
C SER A 80 4.48 -9.05 -6.29
N ALA A 81 4.85 -9.58 -7.47
CA ALA A 81 6.20 -10.10 -7.69
C ALA A 81 7.24 -8.97 -7.56
N MET A 82 6.92 -7.78 -8.07
CA MET A 82 7.78 -6.60 -7.93
C MET A 82 7.85 -6.08 -6.50
N ILE A 83 6.72 -6.00 -5.77
CA ILE A 83 6.70 -5.61 -4.35
C ILE A 83 7.54 -6.59 -3.52
N LEU A 84 7.34 -7.88 -3.73
CA LEU A 84 8.07 -8.93 -3.02
C LEU A 84 9.57 -8.90 -3.32
N ALA A 85 9.96 -8.68 -4.59
CA ALA A 85 11.36 -8.54 -4.97
C ALA A 85 11.99 -7.29 -4.32
N ALA A 86 11.29 -6.16 -4.33
CA ALA A 86 11.76 -4.93 -3.70
C ALA A 86 11.91 -5.09 -2.17
N LEU A 87 10.93 -5.73 -1.51
CA LEU A 87 10.95 -5.95 -0.06
C LEU A 87 12.04 -6.91 0.40
N LYS A 88 12.48 -7.85 -0.43
CA LYS A 88 13.58 -8.76 -0.09
C LYS A 88 14.93 -8.05 -0.02
N GLU A 89 15.09 -7.00 -0.81
CA GLU A 89 16.36 -6.29 -0.96
C GLU A 89 16.38 -4.95 -0.20
N ALA A 90 15.22 -4.40 0.17
CA ALA A 90 15.13 -3.09 0.81
C ALA A 90 15.62 -3.11 2.27
N ASP A 91 16.43 -2.12 2.65
CA ASP A 91 16.75 -1.88 4.07
C ASP A 91 15.58 -1.20 4.78
N HIS A 92 14.96 -0.24 4.10
CA HIS A 92 13.81 0.51 4.59
C HIS A 92 12.88 0.96 3.46
N ILE A 93 11.68 1.34 3.87
CA ILE A 93 10.67 1.99 3.04
C ILE A 93 10.42 3.40 3.59
N ASP A 94 10.35 4.38 2.70
CA ASP A 94 10.00 5.75 3.03
C ASP A 94 8.56 6.03 2.60
N PHE A 95 7.78 6.62 3.51
CA PHE A 95 6.40 7.05 3.26
C PHE A 95 6.37 8.55 2.97
N TYR A 96 5.64 8.94 1.94
CA TYR A 96 5.50 10.31 1.48
C TYR A 96 4.04 10.69 1.26
N LEU A 97 3.76 11.98 1.45
CA LEU A 97 2.53 12.64 0.99
C LEU A 97 2.92 13.75 0.01
N GLY A 98 2.75 13.49 -1.30
CA GLY A 98 3.34 14.34 -2.33
C GLY A 98 4.87 14.32 -2.23
N GLU A 99 5.47 15.49 -1.94
CA GLU A 99 6.92 15.64 -1.75
C GLU A 99 7.35 15.59 -0.28
N GLU A 100 6.41 15.66 0.67
CA GLU A 100 6.71 15.60 2.09
C GLU A 100 7.02 14.16 2.52
N LYS A 101 8.22 13.91 3.04
CA LYS A 101 8.54 12.64 3.72
C LYS A 101 7.82 12.61 5.07
N LEU A 102 6.97 11.61 5.28
CA LEU A 102 6.23 11.42 6.52
C LEU A 102 7.08 10.69 7.56
N PHE A 103 7.61 9.51 7.20
CA PHE A 103 8.47 8.69 8.06
C PHE A 103 9.16 7.57 7.25
N SER A 104 10.10 6.88 7.90
CA SER A 104 10.76 5.67 7.40
C SER A 104 10.38 4.47 8.26
N ALA A 105 10.30 3.29 7.66
CA ALA A 105 10.19 2.04 8.38
C ALA A 105 11.22 1.02 7.87
N LYS A 106 11.94 0.37 8.78
CA LYS A 106 12.88 -0.71 8.45
C LYS A 106 12.11 -1.92 7.93
N VAL A 107 12.55 -2.49 6.81
CA VAL A 107 11.90 -3.68 6.26
C VAL A 107 12.46 -4.90 6.97
N ARG A 108 11.60 -5.65 7.66
CA ARG A 108 11.99 -6.88 8.38
C ARG A 108 10.98 -7.98 8.12
N SER A 109 11.43 -9.21 8.26
CA SER A 109 10.60 -10.40 8.07
C SER A 109 10.92 -11.45 9.12
N GLN A 110 10.08 -12.48 9.17
CA GLN A 110 10.19 -13.60 10.11
C GLN A 110 11.51 -14.38 10.06
N ILE A 111 12.34 -14.18 9.03
CA ILE A 111 13.61 -14.89 8.86
C ILE A 111 14.77 -14.23 9.63
N HIS A 112 14.60 -13.00 10.12
CA HIS A 112 15.61 -12.30 10.92
C HIS A 112 15.36 -12.57 12.40
N SER A 113 16.40 -13.01 13.11
CA SER A 113 16.35 -13.31 14.55
C SER A 113 16.65 -12.10 15.45
N ASP A 114 17.05 -10.97 14.87
CA ASP A 114 17.48 -9.81 15.64
C ASP A 114 16.29 -8.98 16.15
N TYR A 115 16.52 -8.31 17.27
CA TYR A 115 15.62 -7.28 17.78
C TYR A 115 15.92 -5.94 17.11
N TYR A 116 14.89 -5.34 16.55
CA TYR A 116 14.88 -4.01 15.96
C TYR A 116 13.91 -3.16 16.75
N ASN A 117 14.42 -2.09 17.36
CA ASN A 117 13.62 -1.12 18.11
C ASN A 117 13.13 0.05 17.23
N ASP A 118 13.48 0.04 15.95
CA ASP A 118 12.98 1.00 14.97
C ASP A 118 11.57 0.64 14.49
N VAL A 119 10.83 1.67 14.05
CA VAL A 119 9.59 1.49 13.27
C VAL A 119 9.85 0.51 12.14
N THR A 120 9.04 -0.54 12.06
CA THR A 120 9.29 -1.69 11.20
C THR A 120 8.12 -1.93 10.25
N LEU A 121 8.40 -2.06 8.95
CA LEU A 121 7.50 -2.74 8.02
C LEU A 121 7.78 -4.24 8.13
N TYR A 122 6.97 -4.93 8.92
CA TYR A 122 7.02 -6.38 9.08
C TYR A 122 6.35 -7.07 7.89
N VAL A 123 7.09 -7.99 7.27
CA VAL A 123 6.66 -8.77 6.11
C VAL A 123 6.52 -10.24 6.48
N ASP A 124 5.28 -10.75 6.47
CA ASP A 124 4.99 -12.18 6.50
C ASP A 124 4.96 -12.69 5.06
N PHE A 125 6.09 -13.22 4.58
CA PHE A 125 6.19 -13.79 3.24
C PHE A 125 5.33 -15.04 3.03
N GLY A 126 5.00 -15.78 4.11
CA GLY A 126 4.17 -16.98 4.02
C GLY A 126 2.71 -16.64 3.73
N GLN A 127 2.21 -15.57 4.33
CA GLN A 127 0.82 -15.11 4.16
C GLN A 127 0.68 -13.90 3.21
N GLN A 128 1.80 -13.34 2.75
CA GLN A 128 1.86 -12.08 1.99
C GLN A 128 1.15 -10.92 2.70
N LYS A 129 1.41 -10.78 4.01
CA LYS A 129 0.85 -9.72 4.84
C LYS A 129 1.93 -8.75 5.30
N TYR A 130 1.58 -7.48 5.41
CA TYR A 130 2.52 -6.40 5.64
C TYR A 130 1.99 -5.51 6.75
N TYR A 131 2.82 -5.17 7.73
CA TYR A 131 2.37 -4.47 8.93
C TYR A 131 3.36 -3.38 9.31
N ILE A 132 2.90 -2.16 9.58
CA ILE A 132 3.72 -1.15 10.26
C ILE A 132 3.63 -1.42 11.77
N LYS A 133 4.79 -1.67 12.40
CA LYS A 133 4.91 -2.03 13.82
C LYS A 133 5.92 -1.17 14.53
N ASP A 134 5.71 -1.03 15.84
CA ASP A 134 6.67 -0.44 16.77
C ASP A 134 7.75 -1.46 17.17
N GLY A 135 8.69 -1.66 16.25
CA GLY A 135 9.75 -2.66 16.38
C GLY A 135 9.35 -4.08 15.99
N TYR A 136 10.36 -4.96 15.97
CA TYR A 136 10.25 -6.38 15.67
C TYR A 136 11.40 -7.18 16.31
N PRO A 137 11.18 -8.38 16.86
CA PRO A 137 9.87 -8.96 17.16
C PRO A 137 9.13 -8.14 18.22
N PRO A 138 7.82 -8.37 18.42
CA PRO A 138 7.09 -7.78 19.55
C PRO A 138 7.79 -8.12 20.87
N LEU A 139 7.91 -7.15 21.76
CA LEU A 139 8.39 -7.39 23.12
C LEU A 139 7.26 -8.02 23.96
N ASP A 140 7.65 -8.83 24.93
CA ASP A 140 6.70 -9.38 25.90
C ASP A 140 6.34 -8.35 26.98
N GLU A 141 5.27 -8.61 27.75
CA GLU A 141 4.84 -7.71 28.83
C GLU A 141 5.88 -7.54 29.94
N SER A 142 6.77 -8.51 30.13
CA SER A 142 7.84 -8.44 31.14
C SER A 142 8.92 -7.42 30.76
N GLN A 143 9.00 -7.05 29.48
CA GLN A 143 9.96 -6.09 28.93
C GLN A 143 9.41 -4.66 28.82
N LYS A 144 8.21 -4.37 29.31
CA LYS A 144 7.56 -3.05 29.18
C LYS A 144 8.40 -1.88 29.73
N ASP A 145 9.20 -2.11 30.76
CA ASP A 145 10.05 -1.09 31.40
C ASP A 145 11.52 -1.20 30.95
N SER A 146 11.79 -2.02 29.93
CA SER A 146 13.15 -2.23 29.42
C SER A 146 13.64 -1.02 28.61
N PRO A 147 14.96 -0.82 28.50
CA PRO A 147 15.52 0.17 27.60
C PRO A 147 15.05 0.01 26.15
N ALA A 148 14.81 -1.23 25.71
CA ALA A 148 14.32 -1.53 24.36
C ALA A 148 12.89 -1.04 24.12
N GLN A 149 11.98 -1.19 25.10
CA GLN A 149 10.63 -0.65 24.97
C GLN A 149 10.65 0.87 24.97
N LYS A 150 11.48 1.48 25.83
CA LYS A 150 11.63 2.94 25.85
C LYS A 150 12.12 3.50 24.51
N GLU A 151 13.09 2.83 23.88
CA GLU A 151 13.61 3.22 22.56
C GLU A 151 12.52 3.11 21.47
N ARG A 152 11.71 2.05 21.51
CA ARG A 152 10.56 1.88 20.62
C ARG A 152 9.54 2.99 20.78
N ASP A 153 9.14 3.29 22.02
CA ASP A 153 8.20 4.38 22.32
C ASP A 153 8.72 5.74 21.79
N GLU A 154 10.00 6.03 21.98
CA GLU A 154 10.65 7.24 21.47
C GLU A 154 10.64 7.27 19.93
N ASN A 155 10.98 6.16 19.28
CA ASN A 155 10.97 6.03 17.82
C ASN A 155 9.55 6.18 17.24
N TRP A 156 8.54 5.61 17.90
CA TRP A 156 7.15 5.72 17.49
C TRP A 156 6.62 7.14 17.65
N GLU A 157 6.90 7.79 18.79
CA GLU A 157 6.48 9.18 19.02
C GLU A 157 7.10 10.13 17.98
N ASN A 158 8.35 9.89 17.56
CA ASN A 158 9.00 10.67 16.49
C ASN A 158 8.27 10.60 15.15
N ILE A 159 7.60 9.49 14.82
CA ILE A 159 6.88 9.34 13.55
C ILE A 159 5.38 9.62 13.65
N LYS A 160 4.82 9.71 14.86
CA LYS A 160 3.38 9.78 15.12
C LYS A 160 2.63 10.79 14.27
N ASN A 161 3.19 11.98 14.08
CA ASN A 161 2.60 13.01 13.23
C ASN A 161 2.56 12.59 11.75
N GLY A 162 3.65 12.02 11.23
CA GLY A 162 3.72 11.49 9.87
C GLY A 162 2.80 10.29 9.67
N TYR A 163 2.74 9.40 10.66
CA TYR A 163 1.84 8.24 10.66
C TYR A 163 0.37 8.68 10.67
N GLN A 164 0.00 9.67 11.49
CA GLN A 164 -1.35 10.22 11.48
C GLN A 164 -1.71 10.87 10.15
N LYS A 165 -0.78 11.61 9.52
CA LYS A 165 -1.00 12.18 8.17
C LYS A 165 -1.26 11.11 7.11
N LEU A 166 -0.57 9.97 7.19
CA LEU A 166 -0.81 8.82 6.32
C LEU A 166 -2.24 8.29 6.51
N ILE A 167 -2.63 8.00 7.75
CA ILE A 167 -3.97 7.51 8.09
C ILE A 167 -5.05 8.49 7.61
N ASP A 168 -4.89 9.78 7.90
CA ASP A 168 -5.86 10.80 7.51
C ASP A 168 -6.00 10.90 6.00
N GLN A 169 -4.90 10.73 5.25
CA GLN A 169 -4.95 10.70 3.79
C GLN A 169 -5.67 9.45 3.28
N LEU A 170 -5.35 8.26 3.80
CA LEU A 170 -6.02 7.03 3.40
C LEU A 170 -7.52 7.05 3.77
N ARG A 171 -7.89 7.71 4.88
CA ARG A 171 -9.27 7.92 5.27
C ARG A 171 -10.02 8.82 4.28
N ARG A 172 -9.39 9.92 3.83
CA ARG A 172 -9.95 10.78 2.77
C ARG A 172 -10.12 10.05 1.44
N GLU A 173 -9.34 9.00 1.21
CA GLU A 173 -9.41 8.16 0.01
C GLU A 173 -10.36 6.95 0.15
N ASP A 174 -11.09 6.81 1.27
CA ASP A 174 -11.95 5.66 1.61
C ASP A 174 -11.19 4.31 1.67
N ARG A 175 -9.99 4.31 2.26
CA ARG A 175 -9.08 3.13 2.30
C ARG A 175 -8.67 2.71 3.70
N ILE A 176 -9.33 3.24 4.72
CA ILE A 176 -9.20 2.73 6.09
C ILE A 176 -10.20 1.60 6.29
N ARG A 177 -9.75 0.54 6.92
CA ARG A 177 -10.55 -0.57 7.42
C ARG A 177 -10.60 -0.54 8.94
#